data_AF-A0A842HM30-F1
#
_entry.id   AF-A0A842HM30-F1
#
_cell.length_a   1.000
_cell.length_b   1.000
_cell.length_c   1.000
_cell.angle_alpha   90.00
_cell.angle_beta   90.00
_cell.angle_gamma   90.00
#
_symmetry.space_group_name_H-M   'P 1'
#
loop_
_entity.id
_entity.type
_entity.pdbx_description
1 polymer ?
#
loop_
_entity_poly.entity_id
_entity_poly.type
_entity_poly.pdbx_seq_one_letter_code
_entity_poly.pdbx_strand_id
1 'polypeptide(L)' 'MKPELKPCPFCGENENLIVQHCEGTINHPAYRVCCDNCGTSNGYTDKANHVENWNRRAPDRTEVKP' A
#
# COMPACT_ATOMS: atom_id res chain seq x y z
N MET A 1 0.60 7.89 -17.23
CA MET A 1 0.83 6.46 -16.97
C MET A 1 0.50 6.21 -15.50
N LYS A 2 -0.33 5.22 -15.17
CA LYS A 2 -0.61 4.87 -13.76
C LYS A 2 0.61 4.10 -13.22
N PRO A 3 1.09 4.38 -12.00
CA PRO A 3 2.22 3.63 -11.44
C PRO A 3 1.84 2.16 -11.29
N GLU A 4 2.72 1.26 -11.71
CA GLU A 4 2.56 -0.19 -11.48
C GLU A 4 2.84 -0.52 -10.02
N LEU A 5 2.03 -1.40 -9.43
CA LEU A 5 2.23 -1.88 -8.07
C LEU A 5 3.51 -2.73 -7.99
N LYS A 6 4.40 -2.39 -7.06
CA LYS A 6 5.54 -3.26 -6.72
C LYS A 6 5.05 -4.51 -6.00
N PRO A 7 5.77 -5.64 -6.12
CA PRO A 7 5.48 -6.86 -5.38
C PRO A 7 5.51 -6.64 -3.87
N CYS A 8 4.81 -7.53 -3.16
CA CYS A 8 4.73 -7.56 -1.72
C CYS A 8 6.13 -7.59 -1.09
N PRO A 9 6.47 -6.65 -0.19
CA PRO A 9 7.77 -6.64 0.47
C PRO A 9 8.03 -7.84 1.39
N PHE A 10 6.98 -8.55 1.82
CA PHE A 10 7.09 -9.61 2.83
C PHE A 10 7.12 -11.00 2.22
N CYS A 11 6.26 -11.29 1.24
CA CYS A 11 6.18 -12.61 0.60
C CYS A 11 6.63 -12.63 -0.86
N GLY A 12 6.93 -11.47 -1.47
CA GLY A 12 7.36 -11.38 -2.87
C GLY A 12 6.23 -11.49 -3.90
N GLU A 13 5.00 -11.74 -3.47
CA GLU A 13 3.82 -11.89 -4.32
C GLU A 13 3.50 -10.60 -5.11
N ASN A 14 3.23 -10.71 -6.40
CA ASN A 14 2.92 -9.55 -7.26
C ASN A 14 1.51 -9.60 -7.85
N GLU A 15 1.02 -10.80 -8.15
CA GLU A 15 -0.24 -10.97 -8.90
C GLU A 15 -1.44 -10.84 -7.96
N ASN A 16 -1.28 -11.23 -6.70
CA ASN A 16 -2.33 -11.20 -5.68
C ASN A 16 -2.27 -9.94 -4.80
N LEU A 17 -2.10 -8.77 -5.42
CA LEU A 17 -2.20 -7.46 -4.77
C LEU A 17 -3.55 -6.83 -5.09
N ILE A 18 -4.37 -6.63 -4.06
CA ILE A 18 -5.72 -6.07 -4.16
C ILE A 18 -5.69 -4.61 -3.71
N VAL A 19 -6.29 -3.73 -4.51
CA VAL A 19 -6.60 -2.37 -4.07
C VAL A 19 -8.00 -2.39 -3.46
N GLN A 20 -8.08 -2.19 -2.15
CA GLN A 20 -9.37 -2.03 -1.46
C GLN A 20 -9.84 -0.59 -1.54
N HIS A 21 -11.07 -0.44 -2.02
CA HIS A 21 -11.80 0.80 -2.06
C HIS A 21 -12.91 0.71 -1.01
N CYS A 22 -12.72 1.36 0.13
CA CYS A 22 -13.78 1.53 1.10
C CYS A 22 -14.46 2.86 0.79
N GLU A 23 -15.73 2.79 0.38
CA GLU A 23 -16.61 3.95 0.43
C GLU A 23 -16.75 4.32 1.91
N GLY A 24 -15.96 5.31 2.36
CA GLY A 24 -16.08 5.85 3.70
C GLY A 24 -17.35 6.68 3.84
N THR A 25 -17.31 7.73 4.65
CA THR A 25 -18.35 8.77 4.61
C THR A 25 -18.39 9.42 3.22
N ILE A 26 -19.53 10.02 2.84
CA ILE A 26 -19.79 10.71 1.56
C ILE A 26 -18.63 11.62 1.08
N ASN A 27 -17.82 12.14 2.01
CA ASN A 27 -16.73 13.09 1.74
C ASN A 27 -15.31 12.50 1.73
N HIS A 28 -15.11 11.25 2.18
CA HIS A 28 -13.77 10.66 2.35
C HIS A 28 -13.75 9.18 1.93
N PRO A 29 -13.57 8.88 0.63
CA PRO A 29 -13.26 7.52 0.19
C PRO A 29 -11.90 7.10 0.78
N ALA A 30 -11.80 5.87 1.30
CA ALA A 30 -10.57 5.36 1.86
C ALA A 30 -9.99 4.26 0.94
N TYR A 31 -8.75 4.46 0.50
CA TYR A 31 -8.04 3.53 -0.36
C TYR A 31 -6.88 2.88 0.40
N ARG A 32 -6.66 1.58 0.17
CA ARG A 32 -5.48 0.87 0.65
C ARG A 32 -5.06 -0.22 -0.34
N VAL A 33 -3.80 -0.62 -0.26
CA VAL A 33 -3.28 -1.79 -0.96
C VAL A 33 -3.08 -2.91 0.05
N CYS A 34 -3.55 -4.10 -0.28
CA CYS A 34 -3.41 -5.31 0.52
C CYS A 34 -2.91 -6.47 -0.34
N CYS A 35 -2.02 -7.27 0.22
CA CYS A 35 -1.61 -8.55 -0.35
C CYS A 35 -2.57 -9.63 0.14
N ASP A 36 -3.24 -10.30 -0.79
CA ASP A 36 -4.19 -11.37 -0.48
C ASP A 36 -3.49 -12.64 0.03
N ASN A 37 -2.25 -12.86 -0.41
CA ASN A 37 -1.45 -14.04 -0.03
C ASN A 37 -0.98 -13.99 1.44
N CYS A 38 -0.42 -12.86 1.90
CA CYS A 38 0.15 -12.75 3.25
C CYS A 38 -0.62 -11.83 4.21
N GLY A 39 -1.65 -11.14 3.72
CA GLY A 39 -2.45 -10.20 4.53
C GLY A 39 -1.79 -8.85 4.83
N THR A 40 -0.54 -8.62 4.42
CA THR A 40 0.11 -7.30 4.56
C THR A 40 -0.73 -6.23 3.87
N SER A 41 -0.86 -5.07 4.49
CA SER A 41 -1.48 -3.90 3.86
C SER A 41 -0.78 -2.60 4.24
N ASN A 42 -0.95 -1.57 3.42
CA ASN A 42 -0.58 -0.22 3.81
C ASN A 42 -1.70 0.46 4.64
N GLY A 43 -1.38 1.62 5.20
CA GLY A 43 -2.37 2.47 5.85
C GLY A 43 -3.38 3.02 4.85
N TYR A 44 -4.60 3.25 5.33
CA TYR A 44 -5.64 3.93 4.56
C TYR A 44 -5.21 5.34 4.17
N THR A 45 -5.59 5.76 2.96
CA THR A 45 -5.44 7.13 2.47
C THR A 45 -6.77 7.61 1.89
N ASP A 46 -7.11 8.87 2.17
CA ASP A 46 -8.27 9.55 1.56
C ASP A 46 -8.01 9.98 0.12
N LYS A 47 -6.75 9.85 -0.34
CA LYS A 47 -6.30 10.26 -1.66
C LYS A 47 -6.06 9.03 -2.53
N ALA A 48 -6.22 9.18 -3.85
CA ALA A 48 -5.93 8.13 -4.82
C ALA A 48 -4.42 7.80 -4.98
N ASN A 49 -3.58 8.10 -3.97
CA ASN A 49 -2.13 7.87 -3.95
C ASN A 49 -1.72 6.57 -3.22
N HIS A 50 -2.66 5.65 -3.00
CA HIS A 50 -2.44 4.39 -2.29
C HIS A 50 -1.34 3.52 -2.94
N VAL A 51 -1.23 3.52 -4.28
CA VAL A 51 -0.16 2.81 -5.01
C VAL A 51 1.22 3.43 -4.74
N GLU A 52 1.32 4.76 -4.76
CA GLU A 52 2.57 5.45 -4.46
C GLU A 52 3.03 5.18 -3.03
N ASN A 53 2.10 5.20 -2.07
CA ASN A 53 2.38 4.86 -0.68
C ASN A 53 2.90 3.43 -0.53
N TRP A 54 2.27 2.47 -1.24
CA TRP A 54 2.75 1.09 -1.28
C TRP A 54 4.16 0.99 -1.87
N ASN A 55 4.40 1.68 -2.99
CA ASN A 55 5.66 1.63 -3.73
C ASN A 55 6.82 2.37 -3.06
N ARG A 56 6.53 3.41 -2.28
CA ARG A 56 7.53 4.23 -1.59
C ARG A 56 8.27 3.43 -0.52
N ARG A 57 7.56 2.50 0.16
CA ARG A 57 8.03 1.76 1.35
C ARG A 57 8.50 2.73 2.46
N ALA A 58 8.51 2.29 3.72
CA ALA A 58 9.16 3.09 4.77
C ALA A 58 10.65 3.19 4.44
N PRO A 59 11.31 4.35 4.59
CA PRO A 59 12.77 4.36 4.56
C PRO A 59 13.26 3.35 5.59
N ASP A 60 14.20 2.51 5.17
CA ASP A 60 14.88 1.58 6.05
C ASP A 60 15.40 2.39 7.26
N ARG A 61 14.90 2.09 8.46
CA ARG A 61 15.35 2.75 9.69
C ARG A 61 16.75 2.28 10.09
N THR A 62 17.64 2.04 9.13
CA THR A 62 19.07 1.80 9.39
C THR A 62 19.81 3.11 9.54
N GLU A 63 19.40 3.92 10.51
CA GLU A 63 20.37 4.79 11.18
C GLU A 63 19.94 5.05 12.62
N VAL A 64 20.00 3.99 13.42
CA VAL A 64 20.34 4.16 14.84
C VAL A 64 21.86 4.12 14.90
N LYS A 65 22.50 5.26 14.65
CA LYS A 65 23.90 5.43 15.06
C LYS A 65 23.91 6.04 16.47
N PRO A 66 24.70 5.47 17.40
CA PRO A 66 24.71 5.83 18.82
C PRO A 66 25.17 7.26 19.10
#